data_AF-A0A4Y2L6L8-F1
#
_entry.id   AF-A0A4Y2L6L8-F1
#
_cell.length_a   1.000
_cell.length_b   1.000
_cell.length_c   1.000
_cell.angle_alpha   90.00
_cell.angle_beta   90.00
_cell.angle_gamma   90.00
#
_symmetry.space_group_name_H-M   'P 1'
#
loop_
_entity.id
_entity.type
_entity.pdbx_description
1 polymer ?
#
loop_
_entity_poly.entity_id
_entity_poly.type
_entity_poly.pdbx_seq_one_letter_code
_entity_poly.pdbx_strand_id
1 'polypeptide(L)'
;KFIYNYSIIAKPLSDLLRKNTDFSFGSDARKAFQELKLILCSEPVLTLYNPHSETEVHTDASINGYGAILMQRSVHDNKFHPVYYIQDSNFSLQQTCTANLQAYSKFDTRRRVQV
;
A
#
# COMPACT_ATOMS: atom_id res chain seq x y z
N LYS A 1 7.09 -6.01 -9.85
CA LYS A 1 7.70 -6.04 -8.50
C LYS A 1 8.41 -4.70 -8.32
N PHE A 2 8.07 -3.95 -7.28
CA PHE A 2 8.39 -2.52 -7.15
C PHE A 2 9.76 -2.24 -6.52
N ILE A 3 10.24 -3.12 -5.64
CA ILE A 3 11.51 -2.95 -4.91
C ILE A 3 12.54 -3.92 -5.48
N TYR A 4 13.65 -3.38 -5.99
CA TYR A 4 14.80 -4.18 -6.40
C TYR A 4 15.47 -4.82 -5.18
N ASN A 5 15.86 -6.10 -5.28
CA ASN A 5 16.49 -6.86 -4.19
C ASN A 5 15.73 -6.87 -2.85
N TYR A 6 14.40 -6.73 -2.87
CA TYR A 6 13.56 -6.75 -1.65
C TYR A 6 13.92 -7.87 -0.67
N SER A 7 14.10 -9.09 -1.15
CA SER A 7 14.39 -10.25 -0.29
C SER A 7 15.71 -10.13 0.49
N ILE A 8 16.68 -9.37 -0.03
CA ILE A 8 17.96 -9.12 0.65
C ILE A 8 17.76 -8.07 1.74
N ILE A 9 17.09 -6.97 1.40
CA ILE A 9 16.84 -5.86 2.32
C ILE A 9 15.91 -6.30 3.46
N ALA A 10 14.86 -7.06 3.14
CA ALA A 10 13.90 -7.56 4.12
C ALA A 10 14.38 -8.79 4.90
N LYS A 11 15.57 -9.33 4.58
CA LYS A 11 16.12 -10.52 5.26
C LYS A 11 16.22 -10.35 6.78
N PRO A 12 16.78 -9.25 7.33
CA PRO A 12 16.86 -9.08 8.78
C PRO A 12 15.49 -9.05 9.45
N LEU A 13 14.48 -8.49 8.77
CA LEU A 13 13.09 -8.49 9.25
C LEU A 13 12.46 -9.88 9.18
N SER A 14 12.75 -10.64 8.12
CA SER A 14 12.25 -12.01 7.95
C SER A 14 12.86 -12.95 9.00
N ASP A 15 14.13 -12.74 9.35
CA ASP A 15 14.82 -13.52 10.36
C ASP A 15 14.21 -13.31 11.77
N LEU A 16 13.64 -12.13 12.06
CA LEU A 16 12.91 -11.87 13.32
C LEU A 16 11.62 -12.71 13.48
N LEU A 17 11.04 -13.19 12.38
CA LEU A 17 9.80 -13.98 12.39
C LEU A 17 10.04 -15.49 12.38
N ARG A 18 11.31 -15.93 12.44
CA ARG A 18 11.66 -17.36 12.41
C ARG A 18 11.34 -18.01 13.76
N LYS A 19 10.88 -19.26 13.69
CA LYS A 19 10.63 -20.07 14.88
C LYS A 19 11.93 -20.22 15.69
N ASN A 20 11.82 -20.22 17.01
CA ASN A 20 12.93 -20.34 17.97
C ASN A 20 13.96 -19.21 17.89
N THR A 21 13.55 -18.01 17.48
CA THR A 21 14.37 -16.80 17.54
C THR A 21 13.69 -15.81 18.48
N ASP A 22 14.45 -15.24 19.41
CA ASP A 22 13.93 -14.16 20.26
C ASP A 22 13.68 -12.92 19.42
N PHE A 23 12.48 -12.36 19.52
CA PHE A 23 12.12 -11.14 18.80
C PHE A 23 12.89 -9.96 19.40
N SER A 24 13.99 -9.57 18.77
CA SER A 24 14.79 -8.41 19.15
C SER A 24 14.93 -7.44 17.99
N PHE A 25 14.29 -6.28 18.08
CA PHE A 25 14.32 -5.25 17.03
C PHE A 25 15.63 -4.44 17.09
N GLY A 26 16.73 -5.09 16.72
CA GLY A 26 18.08 -4.55 16.75
C GLY A 26 18.39 -3.53 15.64
N SER A 27 19.67 -3.12 15.57
CA SER A 27 20.15 -2.14 14.60
C SER A 27 19.90 -2.56 13.15
N ASP A 28 20.10 -3.84 12.83
CA ASP A 28 20.06 -4.33 11.46
C ASP A 28 18.63 -4.41 10.93
N ALA A 29 17.68 -4.87 11.77
CA ALA A 29 16.25 -4.80 11.49
C ALA A 29 15.76 -3.36 11.33
N ARG A 30 16.24 -2.43 12.18
CA ARG A 30 15.86 -1.02 12.09
C ARG A 30 16.40 -0.36 10.82
N LYS A 31 17.65 -0.64 10.43
CA LYS A 31 18.24 -0.18 9.17
C LYS A 31 17.45 -0.71 7.97
N ALA A 32 17.19 -2.01 7.93
CA ALA A 32 16.37 -2.63 6.88
C ALA A 32 14.98 -1.99 6.77
N PHE A 33 14.32 -1.74 7.91
CA PHE A 33 13.01 -1.09 7.93
C PHE A 33 13.07 0.35 7.40
N GLN A 34 14.07 1.13 7.80
CA GLN A 34 14.25 2.50 7.32
C GLN A 34 14.55 2.54 5.81
N GLU A 35 15.41 1.64 5.34
CA GLU A 35 15.73 1.51 3.92
C GLU A 35 14.48 1.17 3.10
N LEU A 36 13.65 0.23 3.55
CA LEU A 36 12.38 -0.09 2.89
C LEU A 36 11.43 1.11 2.85
N LYS A 37 11.32 1.89 3.94
CA LYS A 37 10.49 3.11 3.93
C LYS A 37 10.99 4.11 2.90
N LEU A 38 12.31 4.32 2.82
CA LEU A 38 12.90 5.24 1.84
C LEU A 38 12.61 4.78 0.41
N ILE A 39 12.77 3.49 0.12
CA ILE A 39 12.52 2.96 -1.23
C ILE A 39 11.04 3.09 -1.60
N LEU A 40 10.13 2.79 -0.67
CA LEU A 40 8.68 2.93 -0.89
C LEU A 40 8.27 4.40 -1.14
N CYS A 41 8.99 5.35 -0.56
CA CYS A 41 8.79 6.78 -0.79
C CYS A 41 9.51 7.30 -2.06
N SER A 42 10.34 6.50 -2.72
CA SER A 42 11.15 6.91 -3.86
C SER A 42 10.54 6.47 -5.21
N GLU A 43 10.89 7.20 -6.27
CA GLU A 43 10.62 6.79 -7.65
C GLU A 43 11.47 5.53 -7.97
N PRO A 44 10.93 4.44 -8.55
CA PRO A 44 9.72 4.31 -9.36
C PRO A 44 8.48 3.77 -8.63
N VAL A 45 8.51 3.65 -7.29
CA VAL A 45 7.42 3.04 -6.54
C VAL A 45 6.20 3.96 -6.49
N LEU A 46 6.42 5.25 -6.21
CA LEU A 46 5.39 6.27 -6.29
C LEU A 46 5.47 6.98 -7.64
N THR A 47 4.37 6.90 -8.41
CA THR A 47 4.25 7.56 -9.72
C THR A 47 3.38 8.80 -9.63
N LEU A 48 3.65 9.81 -10.47
CA LEU A 48 2.81 11.01 -10.57
C LEU A 48 1.43 10.65 -11.11
N TYR A 49 0.40 11.30 -10.55
CA TYR A 49 -0.97 11.09 -10.99
C TYR A 49 -1.18 11.53 -12.44
N ASN A 50 -1.74 10.63 -13.26
CA ASN A 50 -2.13 10.92 -14.63
C ASN A 50 -3.66 10.82 -14.79
N PRO A 51 -4.37 11.92 -15.10
CA PRO A 51 -5.83 11.93 -15.30
C PRO A 51 -6.33 11.02 -16.42
N HIS A 52 -5.47 10.65 -17.37
CA HIS A 52 -5.83 9.83 -18.53
C HIS A 52 -5.55 8.34 -18.34
N SER A 53 -4.88 7.96 -17.25
CA SER A 53 -4.57 6.56 -16.95
C SER A 53 -5.75 5.86 -16.25
N GLU A 54 -5.93 4.56 -16.56
CA GLU A 54 -6.85 3.70 -15.81
C GLU A 54 -6.43 3.67 -14.33
N THR A 55 -7.41 3.79 -13.44
CA THR A 55 -7.17 3.94 -12.00
C THR A 55 -7.97 2.89 -11.24
N GLU A 56 -7.33 2.25 -10.27
CA GLU A 56 -7.92 1.32 -9.31
C GLU A 56 -7.71 1.83 -7.89
N VAL A 57 -8.68 1.59 -7.02
CA VAL A 57 -8.56 1.88 -5.59
C VAL A 57 -8.63 0.56 -4.86
N HIS A 58 -7.57 0.25 -4.10
CA HIS A 58 -7.50 -0.93 -3.24
C HIS A 58 -7.69 -0.45 -1.81
N THR A 59 -8.66 -1.02 -1.09
CA THR A 59 -9.01 -0.58 0.27
C THR A 59 -8.97 -1.75 1.23
N ASP A 60 -8.47 -1.53 2.43
CA ASP A 60 -8.57 -2.48 3.53
C ASP A 60 -9.08 -1.75 4.78
N ALA A 61 -9.92 -2.42 5.57
CA ALA A 61 -10.54 -1.84 6.75
C ALA A 61 -10.55 -2.83 7.91
N SER A 62 -10.25 -2.33 9.10
CA SER A 62 -10.32 -3.03 10.36
C SER A 62 -11.29 -2.32 11.30
N ILE A 63 -11.51 -2.84 12.51
CA ILE A 63 -12.30 -2.15 13.53
C ILE A 63 -11.65 -0.86 14.06
N ASN A 64 -10.35 -0.65 13.80
CA ASN A 64 -9.59 0.48 14.35
C ASN A 64 -9.19 1.54 13.32
N GLY A 65 -9.37 1.27 12.04
CA GLY A 65 -9.11 2.22 10.96
C GLY A 65 -9.34 1.60 9.59
N TYR A 66 -9.20 2.43 8.55
CA TYR A 66 -9.18 1.99 7.17
C TYR A 66 -7.94 2.56 6.46
N GLY A 67 -7.50 1.86 5.43
CA GLY A 67 -6.44 2.28 4.53
C GLY A 67 -6.90 2.14 3.08
N ALA A 68 -6.39 3.00 2.21
CA ALA A 68 -6.59 2.87 0.79
C ALA A 68 -5.31 3.18 0.01
N ILE A 69 -5.18 2.54 -1.14
CA ILE A 69 -4.09 2.73 -2.09
C ILE A 69 -4.71 3.09 -3.43
N LEU A 70 -4.32 4.24 -3.96
CA LEU A 70 -4.62 4.64 -5.33
C LEU A 70 -3.58 4.04 -6.26
N MET A 71 -4.01 3.17 -7.17
CA MET A 71 -3.17 2.52 -8.16
C MET A 71 -3.51 3.07 -9.55
N GLN A 72 -2.51 3.35 -10.38
CA GLN A 72 -2.72 3.75 -11.78
C GLN A 72 -1.95 2.87 -12.75
N ARG A 73 -2.57 2.59 -13.89
CA ARG A 73 -1.92 1.89 -14.99
C ARG A 73 -0.87 2.81 -15.62
N SER A 74 0.39 2.42 -15.49
CA SER A 74 1.51 3.11 -16.12
C SER A 74 1.45 2.92 -17.63
N VAL A 75 1.70 4.01 -18.35
CA VAL A 75 1.78 4.02 -19.81
C VAL A 75 3.02 3.26 -20.31
N HIS A 76 4.07 3.18 -19.49
CA HIS A 76 5.36 2.61 -19.88
C HIS A 76 5.37 1.08 -19.85
N ASP A 77 4.76 0.46 -18.84
CA ASP A 77 4.83 -0.99 -18.63
C ASP A 77 3.46 -1.67 -18.55
N ASN A 78 2.38 -0.90 -18.72
CA ASN A 78 0.99 -1.36 -18.68
C ASN A 78 0.62 -2.09 -17.37
N LYS A 79 1.33 -1.82 -16.27
CA LYS A 79 1.06 -2.36 -14.93
C LYS A 79 0.50 -1.29 -14.01
N PHE A 80 -0.20 -1.71 -12.97
CA PHE A 80 -0.65 -0.82 -11.91
C PHE A 80 0.50 -0.48 -10.97
N HIS A 81 0.75 0.83 -10.80
CA HIS A 81 1.71 1.37 -9.84
C HIS A 81 0.98 2.22 -8.80
N PRO A 82 1.45 2.22 -7.54
CA PRO A 82 0.87 3.09 -6.53
C PRO A 82 1.18 4.56 -6.83
N VAL A 83 0.17 5.40 -6.61
CA VAL A 83 0.23 6.86 -6.77
C VAL A 83 0.05 7.55 -5.42
N TYR A 84 -0.82 7.00 -4.58
CA TYR A 84 -1.13 7.60 -3.29
C TYR A 84 -1.52 6.56 -2.25
N TYR A 85 -1.07 6.78 -1.01
CA TYR A 85 -1.44 5.97 0.15
C TYR A 85 -2.20 6.85 1.15
N ILE A 86 -3.33 6.35 1.65
CA ILE A 86 -4.07 6.99 2.74
C ILE A 86 -4.32 5.99 3.85
N GLN A 87 -4.21 6.45 5.08
CA GLN A 87 -4.56 5.70 6.28
C GLN A 87 -5.27 6.63 7.24
N ASP A 88 -6.40 6.18 7.78
CA ASP A 88 -7.17 6.93 8.76
C ASP A 88 -7.70 5.98 9.86
N SER A 89 -7.56 6.39 11.11
CA SER A 89 -8.01 5.67 12.30
C SER A 89 -9.30 6.22 12.90
N ASN A 90 -9.99 7.14 12.20
CA ASN A 90 -11.23 7.73 12.68
C ASN A 90 -12.39 6.72 12.68
N PHE A 91 -12.66 6.19 13.88
CA PHE A 91 -13.68 5.18 14.18
C PHE A 91 -15.12 5.59 13.79
N SER A 92 -15.46 6.89 13.87
CA SER A 92 -16.83 7.37 13.61
C SER A 92 -17.28 7.26 12.14
N LEU A 93 -16.34 7.23 11.19
CA LEU A 93 -16.63 7.09 9.77
C LEU A 93 -16.68 5.63 9.31
N GLN A 94 -16.25 4.66 10.13
CA GLN A 94 -16.21 3.24 9.73
C GLN A 94 -17.59 2.66 9.39
N GLN A 95 -18.63 3.05 10.13
CA GLN A 95 -20.02 2.68 9.81
C GLN A 95 -20.48 3.31 8.49
N THR A 96 -19.94 4.48 8.12
CA THR A 96 -20.23 5.15 6.85
C THR A 96 -19.40 4.58 5.70
N CYS A 97 -18.16 4.11 5.94
CA CYS A 97 -17.26 3.55 4.93
C CYS A 97 -17.79 2.25 4.30
N THR A 98 -18.40 1.37 5.08
CA THR A 98 -19.04 0.14 4.55
C THR A 98 -20.22 0.48 3.64
N ALA A 99 -20.96 1.55 3.93
CA ALA A 99 -22.05 2.05 3.09
C ALA A 99 -21.54 2.85 1.87
N ASN A 100 -20.45 3.60 2.03
CA ASN A 100 -19.88 4.45 0.98
C ASN A 100 -19.07 3.66 -0.05
N LEU A 101 -18.41 2.55 0.30
CA LEU A 101 -17.81 1.64 -0.69
C LEU A 101 -18.87 1.09 -1.67
N GLN A 102 -20.10 0.86 -1.20
CA GLN A 102 -21.25 0.52 -2.06
C GLN A 102 -21.79 1.71 -2.87
N ALA A 103 -21.52 2.95 -2.47
CA ALA A 103 -21.95 4.16 -3.17
C ALA A 103 -20.90 4.63 -4.21
N TYR A 104 -19.60 4.52 -3.91
CA TYR A 104 -18.51 4.85 -4.82
C TYR A 104 -18.41 3.89 -6.00
N SER A 105 -18.81 2.62 -5.83
CA SER A 105 -18.97 1.68 -6.96
C SER A 105 -20.10 2.07 -7.93
N LYS A 106 -21.03 2.94 -7.51
CA LYS A 106 -22.16 3.40 -8.33
C LYS A 106 -21.92 4.75 -9.02
N PHE A 107 -20.87 5.51 -8.64
CA PHE A 107 -20.69 6.89 -9.10
C PHE A 107 -19.70 7.08 -10.25
N ASP A 108 -18.94 6.05 -10.65
CA ASP A 108 -18.02 6.14 -11.79
C ASP A 108 -17.88 4.78 -12.51
N THR A 109 -18.43 4.69 -13.72
CA THR A 109 -18.48 3.46 -14.54
C THR A 109 -17.13 3.05 -15.13
N ARG A 110 -16.03 3.77 -14.84
CA ARG A 110 -14.67 3.47 -15.33
C ARG A 110 -13.64 3.08 -14.27
N ARG A 111 -14.05 2.88 -13.00
CA ARG A 111 -13.15 2.49 -11.91
C ARG A 111 -13.43 1.06 -11.44
N ARG A 112 -12.38 0.24 -11.39
CA ARG A 112 -12.42 -1.09 -10.78
C ARG A 112 -12.03 -0.95 -9.30
N VAL A 113 -12.98 -1.21 -8.41
CA VAL A 113 -12.72 -1.32 -6.97
C VAL A 113 -12.45 -2.80 -6.70
N GLN A 114 -11.26 -3.12 -6.21
CA GLN A 114 -10.97 -4.46 -5.68
C GLN A 114 -11.07 -4.38 -4.15
N VAL A 115 -12.03 -5.14 -3.61
CA VAL A 115 -12.28 -5.37 -2.18
C VAL A 115 -11.68 -6.71 -1.81
#